data_AF-A0A8J5UXW8-F1
#
_entry.id   AF-A0A8J5UXW8-F1
#
_cell.length_a   1.000
_cell.length_b   1.000
_cell.length_c   1.000
_cell.angle_alpha   90.00
_cell.angle_beta   90.00
_cell.angle_gamma   90.00
#
_symmetry.space_group_name_H-M   'P 1'
#
loop_
_entity.id
_entity.type
_entity.pdbx_description
1 polymer ?
#
loop_
_entity_poly.entity_id
_entity_poly.type
_entity_poly.pdbx_seq_one_letter_code
_entity_poly.pdbx_strand_id
1 'polypeptide(L)'
;MQTLTLVLSFVLCISSITAQPADLSSMKTCKRGTDDYASCMRLAFQENWPTIVKGMPEIDLPPLDPYELDVMATDYQFGEVTGKIVVRNVKTYGMAKTRFLSIRPSYEENRYRLDIDMEIPKMFVEGDFKSDGTVGSFNVIGKGQFNISMEDISGTMTLEGEVINDRWVLDRYNFMPEVGNMKVWASDLFNGNKELTQAALKFANEYWQILYHGMLPHAAKTWNTYMKNLCNRILSNIPFSKIFP
;
A
#
# COMPACT_ATOMS: atom_id res chain seq x y z
N MET A 1 -3.03 10.21 60.81
CA MET A 1 -3.75 9.08 61.43
C MET A 1 -5.11 9.02 60.74
N GLN A 2 -5.21 8.50 59.52
CA GLN A 2 -5.15 7.07 59.22
C GLN A 2 -4.12 6.73 58.14
N THR A 3 -3.22 5.88 58.57
CA THR A 3 -2.20 5.15 57.82
C THR A 3 -2.82 3.93 57.13
N LEU A 4 -2.18 3.48 56.04
CA LEU A 4 -1.95 2.05 55.78
C LEU A 4 -3.04 1.20 55.12
N THR A 5 -3.49 1.50 53.90
CA THR A 5 -3.85 0.45 52.91
C THR A 5 -3.98 1.00 51.50
N LEU A 6 -2.87 1.05 50.75
CA LEU A 6 -2.85 1.02 49.27
C LEU A 6 -1.42 0.76 48.75
N VAL A 7 -0.67 -0.07 49.48
CA VAL A 7 0.65 -0.59 49.06
C VAL A 7 0.49 -1.92 48.29
N LEU A 8 -0.75 -2.32 47.96
CA LEU A 8 -1.04 -3.55 47.19
C LEU A 8 -1.53 -3.33 45.75
N SER A 9 -1.37 -2.13 45.20
CA SER A 9 -1.63 -1.86 43.76
C SER A 9 -0.35 -1.67 42.95
N PHE A 10 0.83 -1.76 43.58
CA PHE A 10 2.13 -1.61 42.93
C PHE A 10 2.68 -2.91 42.31
N VAL A 11 1.96 -4.03 42.38
CA VAL A 11 2.42 -5.35 41.85
C VAL A 11 1.63 -5.81 40.61
N LEU A 12 0.55 -5.13 40.22
CA LEU A 12 -0.20 -5.44 38.99
C LEU A 12 0.03 -4.44 37.83
N CYS A 13 0.84 -3.41 38.03
CA CYS A 13 1.30 -2.49 36.96
C CYS A 13 2.72 -2.80 36.45
N ILE A 14 3.36 -3.87 36.93
CA ILE A 14 4.68 -4.34 36.47
C ILE A 14 4.57 -5.52 35.48
N SER A 15 3.34 -5.98 35.16
CA SER A 15 3.10 -6.51 33.82
C SER A 15 3.10 -5.33 32.86
N SER A 16 4.30 -4.79 32.68
CA SER A 16 4.83 -4.31 31.42
C SER A 16 3.87 -4.73 30.32
N ILE A 17 3.28 -3.75 29.64
CA ILE A 17 3.04 -3.88 28.22
C ILE A 17 4.44 -4.06 27.62
N THR A 18 5.05 -5.23 27.81
CA THR A 18 5.87 -5.80 26.78
C THR A 18 4.85 -5.90 25.67
N ALA A 19 4.92 -4.99 24.69
CA ALA A 19 4.49 -5.31 23.35
C ALA A 19 5.05 -6.72 23.13
N GLN A 20 4.19 -7.72 23.18
CA GLN A 20 4.60 -9.09 23.02
C GLN A 20 5.30 -9.06 21.66
N PRO A 21 6.62 -9.32 21.60
CA PRO A 21 7.33 -9.16 20.34
C PRO A 21 6.56 -10.03 19.37
N ALA A 22 6.07 -9.41 18.29
CA ALA A 22 5.14 -10.07 17.39
C ALA A 22 5.62 -11.50 17.12
N ASP A 23 4.70 -12.45 17.29
CA ASP A 23 5.03 -13.87 17.20
C ASP A 23 5.19 -14.27 15.74
N LEU A 24 6.29 -13.79 15.17
CA LEU A 24 6.78 -14.13 13.84
C LEU A 24 7.43 -15.52 13.83
N SER A 25 7.38 -16.29 14.92
CA SER A 25 8.02 -17.63 14.97
C SER A 25 7.39 -18.61 13.99
N SER A 26 6.12 -18.39 13.64
CA SER A 26 5.38 -19.16 12.63
C SER A 26 5.66 -18.72 11.20
N MET A 27 6.30 -17.56 10.99
CA MET A 27 6.63 -17.09 9.64
C MET A 27 7.85 -17.82 9.11
N LYS A 28 7.77 -18.23 7.85
CA LYS A 28 8.92 -18.77 7.14
C LYS A 28 9.95 -17.67 6.92
N THR A 29 11.19 -17.95 7.33
CA THR A 29 12.35 -17.09 7.12
C THR A 29 13.39 -17.80 6.27
N CYS A 30 14.32 -17.02 5.71
CA CYS A 30 15.35 -17.51 4.81
C CYS A 30 16.71 -17.03 5.29
N LYS A 31 17.67 -17.95 5.38
CA LYS A 31 19.03 -17.65 5.81
C LYS A 31 19.77 -16.92 4.69
N ARG A 32 20.32 -15.74 4.96
CA ARG A 32 21.14 -14.98 4.02
C ARG A 32 22.43 -15.72 3.68
N GLY A 33 22.94 -15.45 2.47
CA GLY A 33 24.20 -15.99 1.99
C GLY A 33 24.15 -17.45 1.53
N THR A 34 22.98 -18.08 1.51
CA THR A 34 22.79 -19.38 0.84
C THR A 34 22.56 -19.18 -0.66
N ASP A 35 22.98 -20.15 -1.48
CA ASP A 35 22.83 -20.09 -2.93
C ASP A 35 21.37 -20.01 -3.38
N ASP A 36 20.45 -20.51 -2.55
CA ASP A 36 19.01 -20.54 -2.80
C ASP A 36 18.23 -19.37 -2.15
N TYR A 37 18.93 -18.38 -1.58
CA TYR A 37 18.33 -17.33 -0.76
C TYR A 37 17.16 -16.62 -1.46
N ALA A 38 17.32 -16.21 -2.72
CA ALA A 38 16.28 -15.56 -3.52
C ALA A 38 15.05 -16.45 -3.73
N SER A 39 15.26 -17.73 -4.04
CA SER A 39 14.19 -18.72 -4.24
C SER A 39 13.45 -19.03 -2.94
N CYS A 40 14.18 -19.14 -1.82
CA CYS A 40 13.60 -19.27 -0.49
C CYS A 40 12.72 -18.06 -0.18
N MET A 41 13.23 -16.84 -0.39
CA MET A 41 12.51 -15.60 -0.11
C MET A 41 11.18 -15.52 -0.87
N ARG A 42 11.19 -15.87 -2.16
CA ARG A 42 9.96 -15.94 -2.97
C ARG A 42 8.93 -16.90 -2.37
N LEU A 43 9.36 -18.10 -1.94
CA LEU A 43 8.48 -19.07 -1.29
C LEU A 43 7.98 -18.58 0.07
N ALA A 44 8.85 -18.00 0.88
CA ALA A 44 8.52 -17.44 2.19
C ALA A 44 7.47 -16.34 2.07
N PHE A 45 7.64 -15.40 1.13
CA PHE A 45 6.63 -14.38 0.84
C PHE A 45 5.30 -15.02 0.45
N GLN A 46 5.30 -15.99 -0.48
CA GLN A 46 4.09 -16.64 -0.93
C GLN A 46 3.35 -17.40 0.17
N GLU A 47 4.07 -18.07 1.08
CA GLU A 47 3.52 -18.84 2.20
C GLU A 47 3.05 -17.95 3.35
N ASN A 48 3.76 -16.86 3.64
CA ASN A 48 3.40 -15.92 4.71
C ASN A 48 2.28 -14.96 4.29
N TRP A 49 2.09 -14.72 2.98
CA TRP A 49 1.15 -13.71 2.46
C TRP A 49 -0.30 -13.85 2.96
N PRO A 50 -0.90 -15.07 3.05
CA PRO A 50 -2.26 -15.22 3.58
C PRO A 50 -2.41 -14.76 5.04
N THR A 51 -1.33 -14.75 5.81
CA THR A 51 -1.31 -14.21 7.18
C THR A 51 -1.10 -12.71 7.15
N ILE A 52 -0.10 -12.23 6.40
CA ILE A 52 0.23 -10.80 6.27
C ILE A 52 -0.98 -9.99 5.76
N VAL A 53 -1.70 -10.51 4.75
CA VAL A 53 -2.82 -9.78 4.13
C VAL A 53 -4.01 -9.58 5.09
N LYS A 54 -4.16 -10.42 6.11
CA LYS A 54 -5.21 -10.28 7.13
C LYS A 54 -4.90 -9.16 8.13
N GLY A 55 -3.68 -8.64 8.13
CA GLY A 55 -3.18 -7.70 9.13
C GLY A 55 -2.58 -8.42 10.34
N MET A 56 -1.75 -7.69 11.07
CA MET A 56 -1.07 -8.12 12.29
C MET A 56 -1.06 -6.95 13.28
N PRO A 57 -2.10 -6.82 14.12
CA PRO A 57 -2.23 -5.72 15.07
C PRO A 57 -1.03 -5.54 15.99
N GLU A 58 -0.33 -6.62 16.33
CA GLU A 58 0.86 -6.64 17.18
C GLU A 58 2.07 -5.87 16.63
N ILE A 59 2.07 -5.57 15.31
CA ILE A 59 3.09 -4.74 14.65
C ILE A 59 2.47 -3.54 13.91
N ASP A 60 1.24 -3.16 14.25
CA ASP A 60 0.50 -2.08 13.58
C ASP A 60 0.37 -2.26 12.05
N LEU A 61 0.33 -3.51 11.59
CA LEU A 61 0.02 -3.86 10.20
C LEU A 61 -1.51 -3.96 10.07
N PRO A 62 -2.17 -3.02 9.38
CA PRO A 62 -3.61 -3.12 9.13
C PRO A 62 -3.91 -4.27 8.16
N PRO A 63 -5.17 -4.72 8.07
CA PRO A 63 -5.62 -5.56 6.97
C PRO A 63 -5.26 -4.94 5.62
N LEU A 64 -4.81 -5.77 4.68
CA LEU A 64 -4.44 -5.36 3.33
C LEU A 64 -5.49 -5.78 2.28
N ASP A 65 -6.51 -6.55 2.67
CA ASP A 65 -7.61 -6.94 1.79
C ASP A 65 -8.95 -7.09 2.57
N PRO A 66 -9.83 -6.06 2.59
CA PRO A 66 -9.59 -4.75 1.99
C PRO A 66 -8.52 -3.96 2.75
N TYR A 67 -7.69 -3.25 2.00
CA TYR A 67 -6.87 -2.18 2.52
C TYR A 67 -7.68 -0.89 2.58
N GLU A 68 -7.78 -0.28 3.77
CA GLU A 68 -8.57 0.93 3.99
C GLU A 68 -7.68 2.17 4.11
N LEU A 69 -8.10 3.26 3.46
CA LEU A 69 -7.44 4.57 3.52
C LEU A 69 -8.46 5.69 3.74
N ASP A 70 -8.27 6.45 4.83
CA ASP A 70 -9.23 7.46 5.28
C ASP A 70 -9.35 8.63 4.31
N VAL A 71 -8.21 9.20 3.91
CA VAL A 71 -8.14 10.35 3.02
C VAL A 71 -6.82 10.41 2.28
N MET A 72 -6.88 10.73 1.00
CA MET A 72 -5.73 11.09 0.19
C MET A 72 -6.11 12.27 -0.70
N ALA A 73 -5.19 13.21 -0.84
CA ALA A 73 -5.32 14.33 -1.77
C ALA A 73 -4.13 14.31 -2.73
N THR A 74 -4.39 14.48 -4.01
CA THR A 74 -3.35 14.65 -5.02
C THR A 74 -3.76 15.71 -6.02
N ASP A 75 -2.79 16.51 -6.41
CA ASP A 75 -2.89 17.33 -7.61
C ASP A 75 -2.56 16.42 -8.81
N TYR A 76 -3.13 16.72 -9.98
CA TYR A 76 -2.84 16.02 -11.21
C TYR A 76 -2.67 17.01 -12.37
N GLN A 77 -1.73 16.69 -13.25
CA GLN A 77 -1.49 17.42 -14.49
C GLN A 77 -1.02 16.43 -15.57
N PHE A 78 -1.79 16.35 -16.65
CA PHE A 78 -1.49 15.51 -17.80
C PHE A 78 -2.12 16.11 -19.07
N GLY A 79 -1.30 16.58 -20.00
CA GLY A 79 -1.79 17.28 -21.19
C GLY A 79 -2.64 18.49 -20.81
N GLU A 80 -3.86 18.57 -21.34
CA GLU A 80 -4.85 19.62 -21.01
C GLU A 80 -5.69 19.30 -19.76
N VAL A 81 -5.40 18.19 -19.07
CA VAL A 81 -6.10 17.77 -17.86
C VAL A 81 -5.31 18.27 -16.65
N THR A 82 -5.90 19.16 -15.86
CA THR A 82 -5.31 19.66 -14.62
C THR A 82 -6.33 19.70 -13.50
N GLY A 83 -5.92 19.49 -12.27
CA GLY A 83 -6.84 19.65 -11.15
C GLY A 83 -6.36 19.04 -9.86
N LYS A 84 -7.29 18.95 -8.92
CA LYS A 84 -7.10 18.38 -7.60
C LYS A 84 -8.16 17.34 -7.37
N ILE A 85 -7.77 16.21 -6.81
CA ILE A 85 -8.71 15.19 -6.35
C ILE A 85 -8.43 14.86 -4.90
N VAL A 86 -9.52 14.74 -4.15
CA VAL A 86 -9.52 14.24 -2.78
C VAL A 86 -10.38 12.99 -2.75
N VAL A 87 -9.79 11.88 -2.35
CA VAL A 87 -10.50 10.62 -2.10
C VAL A 87 -10.63 10.37 -0.61
N ARG A 88 -11.73 9.75 -0.19
CA ARG A 88 -12.01 9.39 1.21
C ARG A 88 -12.63 8.01 1.30
N ASN A 89 -12.51 7.39 2.47
CA ASN A 89 -13.11 6.08 2.78
C ASN A 89 -12.76 5.04 1.70
N VAL A 90 -11.51 5.08 1.24
CA VAL A 90 -11.07 4.25 0.12
C VAL A 90 -10.88 2.83 0.61
N LYS A 91 -11.43 1.86 -0.12
CA LYS A 91 -11.23 0.43 0.11
C LYS A 91 -10.63 -0.19 -1.13
N THR A 92 -9.53 -0.91 -0.95
CA THR A 92 -8.82 -1.62 -2.02
C THR A 92 -8.84 -3.11 -1.76
N TYR A 93 -9.39 -3.88 -2.70
CA TYR A 93 -9.58 -5.32 -2.62
C TYR A 93 -8.70 -6.06 -3.62
N GLY A 94 -8.37 -7.31 -3.32
CA GLY A 94 -7.70 -8.23 -4.24
C GLY A 94 -6.23 -8.52 -3.93
N MET A 95 -5.62 -7.80 -2.97
CA MET A 95 -4.24 -8.03 -2.54
C MET A 95 -4.02 -9.46 -2.04
N ALA A 96 -5.03 -10.14 -1.49
CA ALA A 96 -4.95 -11.53 -1.04
C ALA A 96 -4.64 -12.53 -2.16
N LYS A 97 -4.83 -12.13 -3.42
CA LYS A 97 -4.53 -12.93 -4.62
C LYS A 97 -3.18 -12.61 -5.26
N THR A 98 -2.34 -11.80 -4.60
CA THR A 98 -0.98 -11.51 -5.07
C THR A 98 -0.17 -12.80 -5.23
N ARG A 99 0.50 -12.92 -6.38
CA ARG A 99 1.46 -13.98 -6.67
C ARG A 99 2.84 -13.39 -6.78
N PHE A 100 3.80 -13.96 -6.05
CA PHE A 100 5.20 -13.52 -6.08
C PHE A 100 5.98 -14.33 -7.11
N LEU A 101 6.39 -13.66 -8.18
CA LEU A 101 7.05 -14.26 -9.33
C LEU A 101 8.56 -14.40 -9.10
N SER A 102 9.19 -13.35 -8.56
CA SER A 102 10.62 -13.31 -8.27
C SER A 102 10.89 -12.35 -7.13
N ILE A 103 11.88 -12.67 -6.30
CA ILE A 103 12.38 -11.77 -5.26
C ILE A 103 13.89 -11.73 -5.38
N ARG A 104 14.44 -10.52 -5.53
CA ARG A 104 15.87 -10.26 -5.70
C ARG A 104 16.36 -9.40 -4.54
N PRO A 105 16.95 -10.02 -3.50
CA PRO A 105 17.62 -9.29 -2.45
C PRO A 105 19.03 -8.86 -2.87
N SER A 106 19.44 -7.66 -2.50
CA SER A 106 20.84 -7.24 -2.51
C SER A 106 21.20 -6.54 -1.20
N TYR A 107 22.44 -6.73 -0.74
CA TYR A 107 22.93 -6.12 0.48
C TYR A 107 24.36 -5.61 0.27
N GLU A 108 24.51 -4.30 0.15
CA GLU A 108 25.79 -3.64 -0.14
C GLU A 108 25.94 -2.43 0.77
N GLU A 109 27.12 -2.23 1.38
CA GLU A 109 27.43 -1.04 2.20
C GLU A 109 26.36 -0.71 3.28
N ASN A 110 25.87 -1.71 4.00
CA ASN A 110 24.78 -1.60 4.98
C ASN A 110 23.42 -1.15 4.40
N ARG A 111 23.25 -1.15 3.07
CA ARG A 111 21.99 -0.88 2.39
C ARG A 111 21.37 -2.16 1.86
N TYR A 112 20.21 -2.50 2.39
CA TYR A 112 19.45 -3.65 1.96
C TYR A 112 18.36 -3.22 0.97
N ARG A 113 18.28 -3.94 -0.15
CA ARG A 113 17.29 -3.74 -1.21
C ARG A 113 16.57 -5.04 -1.50
N LEU A 114 15.25 -4.94 -1.69
CA LEU A 114 14.38 -5.98 -2.19
C LEU A 114 13.66 -5.49 -3.44
N ASP A 115 13.89 -6.15 -4.57
CA ASP A 115 13.04 -6.04 -5.74
C ASP A 115 12.12 -7.27 -5.81
N ILE A 116 10.81 -7.01 -5.81
CA ILE A 116 9.76 -8.04 -5.75
C ILE A 116 8.91 -7.93 -7.01
N ASP A 117 9.01 -8.92 -7.90
CA ASP A 117 8.13 -9.04 -9.05
C ASP A 117 6.86 -9.76 -8.62
N MET A 118 5.73 -9.14 -8.88
CA MET A 118 4.43 -9.67 -8.49
C MET A 118 3.36 -9.40 -9.53
N GLU A 119 2.32 -10.22 -9.46
CA GLU A 119 1.09 -10.05 -10.22
C GLU A 119 -0.12 -10.14 -9.29
N ILE A 120 -1.17 -9.40 -9.63
CA ILE A 120 -2.46 -9.41 -8.95
C ILE A 120 -3.52 -9.60 -10.04
N PRO A 121 -4.27 -10.72 -10.04
CA PRO A 121 -5.20 -11.03 -11.13
C PRO A 121 -6.31 -9.98 -11.28
N LYS A 122 -6.82 -9.48 -10.15
CA LYS A 122 -7.90 -8.49 -10.11
C LYS A 122 -7.79 -7.63 -8.87
N MET A 123 -7.98 -6.34 -9.06
CA MET A 123 -8.07 -5.37 -7.97
C MET A 123 -9.33 -4.53 -8.15
N PHE A 124 -10.00 -4.25 -7.04
CA PHE A 124 -11.16 -3.36 -7.01
C PHE A 124 -10.90 -2.26 -6.00
N VAL A 125 -11.10 -1.01 -6.40
CA VAL A 125 -10.95 0.16 -5.53
C VAL A 125 -12.28 0.88 -5.52
N GLU A 126 -12.79 1.23 -4.35
CA GLU A 126 -13.98 2.06 -4.21
C GLU A 126 -13.78 3.11 -3.13
N GLY A 127 -14.58 4.16 -3.17
CA GLY A 127 -14.61 5.19 -2.14
C GLY A 127 -15.39 6.42 -2.56
N ASP A 128 -15.23 7.47 -1.79
CA ASP A 128 -15.78 8.79 -2.09
C ASP A 128 -14.72 9.67 -2.74
N PHE A 129 -15.11 10.50 -3.70
CA PHE A 129 -14.23 11.49 -4.31
C PHE A 129 -14.84 12.88 -4.29
N LYS A 130 -13.96 13.88 -4.32
CA LYS A 130 -14.25 15.25 -4.72
C LYS A 130 -13.14 15.70 -5.64
N SER A 131 -13.48 16.14 -6.85
CA SER A 131 -12.55 16.65 -7.84
C SER A 131 -12.88 18.09 -8.20
N ASP A 132 -11.84 18.87 -8.45
CA ASP A 132 -11.91 20.22 -9.00
C ASP A 132 -10.79 20.37 -10.01
N GLY A 133 -11.14 20.41 -11.30
CA GLY A 133 -10.17 20.45 -12.36
C GLY A 133 -10.75 20.91 -13.69
N THR A 134 -9.91 20.83 -14.71
CA THR A 134 -10.21 21.26 -16.07
C THR A 134 -9.73 20.22 -17.07
N VAL A 135 -10.43 20.13 -18.19
CA VAL A 135 -10.02 19.39 -19.40
C VAL A 135 -10.15 20.36 -20.56
N GLY A 136 -9.03 20.87 -21.07
CA GLY A 136 -9.04 21.97 -22.03
C GLY A 136 -9.74 23.19 -21.44
N SER A 137 -10.80 23.66 -22.11
CA SER A 137 -11.64 24.78 -21.66
C SER A 137 -12.80 24.37 -20.73
N PHE A 138 -12.98 23.09 -20.44
CA PHE A 138 -14.11 22.59 -19.65
C PHE A 138 -13.74 22.44 -18.18
N ASN A 139 -14.56 22.99 -17.28
CA ASN A 139 -14.44 22.74 -15.85
C ASN A 139 -15.11 21.41 -15.47
N VAL A 140 -14.36 20.54 -14.79
CA VAL A 140 -14.81 19.24 -14.28
C VAL A 140 -14.79 19.31 -12.77
N ILE A 141 -15.96 19.59 -12.19
CA ILE A 141 -16.17 19.61 -10.75
C ILE A 141 -17.12 18.46 -10.42
N GLY A 142 -16.60 17.48 -9.70
CA GLY A 142 -17.29 16.25 -9.39
C GLY A 142 -17.25 15.95 -7.89
N LYS A 143 -18.31 15.34 -7.38
CA LYS A 143 -18.35 14.81 -6.03
C LYS A 143 -19.30 13.62 -5.97
N GLY A 144 -18.85 12.54 -5.36
CA GLY A 144 -19.71 11.40 -5.08
C GLY A 144 -18.90 10.14 -4.86
N GLN A 145 -19.41 9.02 -5.33
CA GLN A 145 -18.75 7.72 -5.20
C GLN A 145 -18.01 7.37 -6.47
N PHE A 146 -16.89 6.67 -6.34
CA PHE A 146 -16.17 6.12 -7.47
C PHE A 146 -15.87 4.63 -7.24
N ASN A 147 -15.66 3.91 -8.34
CA ASN A 147 -14.95 2.65 -8.29
C ASN A 147 -14.04 2.46 -9.50
N ILE A 148 -13.01 1.66 -9.31
CA ILE A 148 -12.04 1.28 -10.33
C ILE A 148 -11.85 -0.22 -10.25
N SER A 149 -12.09 -0.91 -11.35
CA SER A 149 -11.74 -2.32 -11.52
C SER A 149 -10.49 -2.42 -12.38
N MET A 150 -9.50 -3.16 -11.92
CA MET A 150 -8.26 -3.44 -12.66
C MET A 150 -8.07 -4.95 -12.78
N GLU A 151 -7.56 -5.40 -13.90
CA GLU A 151 -7.24 -6.82 -14.17
C GLU A 151 -5.81 -6.92 -14.72
N ASP A 152 -5.18 -8.06 -14.48
CA ASP A 152 -3.81 -8.38 -14.93
C ASP A 152 -2.79 -7.31 -14.48
N ILE A 153 -2.81 -6.97 -13.19
CA ILE A 153 -1.87 -6.02 -12.61
C ILE A 153 -0.53 -6.74 -12.44
N SER A 154 0.56 -6.11 -12.88
CA SER A 154 1.91 -6.66 -12.71
C SER A 154 2.93 -5.55 -12.50
N GLY A 155 4.03 -5.85 -11.83
CA GLY A 155 5.13 -4.90 -11.70
C GLY A 155 6.17 -5.32 -10.68
N THR A 156 7.21 -4.51 -10.59
CA THR A 156 8.28 -4.67 -9.60
C THR A 156 8.09 -3.65 -8.49
N MET A 157 7.92 -4.14 -7.26
CA MET A 157 7.99 -3.32 -6.05
C MET A 157 9.42 -3.32 -5.51
N THR A 158 9.98 -2.13 -5.31
CA THR A 158 11.32 -1.95 -4.75
C THR A 158 11.21 -1.36 -3.35
N LEU A 159 11.83 -2.03 -2.38
CA LEU A 159 12.07 -1.52 -1.03
C LEU A 159 13.59 -1.41 -0.85
N GLU A 160 14.06 -0.26 -0.39
CA GLU A 160 15.49 -0.03 -0.18
C GLU A 160 15.73 0.92 0.98
N GLY A 161 16.80 0.66 1.73
CA GLY A 161 17.17 1.47 2.87
C GLY A 161 18.35 0.90 3.67
N GLU A 162 18.76 1.65 4.69
CA GLU A 162 19.89 1.28 5.55
C GLU A 162 19.48 0.30 6.64
N VAL A 163 20.41 -0.56 7.03
CA VAL A 163 20.31 -1.42 8.21
C VAL A 163 21.13 -0.79 9.33
N ILE A 164 20.44 -0.16 10.29
CA ILE A 164 21.07 0.57 11.40
C ILE A 164 20.66 -0.11 12.71
N ASN A 165 21.64 -0.57 13.49
CA ASN A 165 21.39 -1.23 14.78
C ASN A 165 20.36 -2.36 14.68
N ASP A 166 20.52 -3.22 13.67
CA ASP A 166 19.61 -4.33 13.35
C ASP A 166 18.17 -3.88 13.07
N ARG A 167 17.97 -2.69 12.52
CA ARG A 167 16.67 -2.20 12.02
C ARG A 167 16.80 -1.74 10.58
N TRP A 168 15.86 -2.17 9.74
CA TRP A 168 15.82 -1.74 8.34
C TRP A 168 14.98 -0.47 8.20
N VAL A 169 15.65 0.63 7.85
CA VAL A 169 15.05 1.96 7.71
C VAL A 169 14.97 2.29 6.23
N LEU A 170 13.76 2.21 5.68
CA LEU A 170 13.50 2.48 4.27
C LEU A 170 13.57 3.97 3.96
N ASP A 171 14.41 4.34 3.00
CA ASP A 171 14.38 5.67 2.37
C ASP A 171 13.59 5.63 1.05
N ARG A 172 13.47 4.45 0.44
CA ARG A 172 12.81 4.22 -0.83
C ARG A 172 11.80 3.07 -0.76
N TYR A 173 10.59 3.39 -1.18
CA TYR A 173 9.55 2.45 -1.58
C TYR A 173 9.08 2.89 -2.96
N ASN A 174 9.05 1.99 -3.93
CA ASN A 174 8.59 2.31 -5.27
C ASN A 174 7.78 1.17 -5.85
N PHE A 175 6.55 1.47 -6.25
CA PHE A 175 5.72 0.57 -7.04
C PHE A 175 4.95 1.36 -8.09
N MET A 176 5.13 0.98 -9.35
CA MET A 176 4.47 1.55 -10.53
C MET A 176 4.02 0.39 -11.41
N PRO A 177 2.84 -0.18 -11.16
CA PRO A 177 2.39 -1.36 -11.89
C PRO A 177 1.96 -1.03 -13.31
N GLU A 178 2.06 -2.02 -14.19
CA GLU A 178 1.27 -2.10 -15.40
C GLU A 178 -0.08 -2.78 -15.10
N VAL A 179 -1.09 -2.44 -15.90
CA VAL A 179 -2.45 -2.98 -15.78
C VAL A 179 -2.88 -3.44 -17.17
N GLY A 180 -3.40 -4.65 -17.30
CA GLY A 180 -3.87 -5.19 -18.58
C GLY A 180 -5.23 -4.63 -18.99
N ASN A 181 -6.13 -4.40 -18.03
CA ASN A 181 -7.45 -3.83 -18.26
C ASN A 181 -7.92 -2.97 -17.08
N MET A 182 -8.58 -1.85 -17.36
CA MET A 182 -9.13 -0.96 -16.34
C MET A 182 -10.53 -0.49 -16.72
N LYS A 183 -11.43 -0.44 -15.73
CA LYS A 183 -12.74 0.18 -15.84
C LYS A 183 -12.97 1.14 -14.68
N VAL A 184 -13.34 2.37 -15.01
CA VAL A 184 -13.62 3.45 -14.06
C VAL A 184 -15.11 3.77 -14.07
N TRP A 185 -15.66 3.98 -12.88
CA TRP A 185 -17.00 4.50 -12.68
C TRP A 185 -16.97 5.62 -11.64
N ALA A 186 -17.81 6.62 -11.84
CA ALA A 186 -18.03 7.71 -10.89
C ALA A 186 -19.50 8.11 -10.92
N SER A 187 -20.07 8.44 -9.76
CA SER A 187 -21.50 8.76 -9.68
C SER A 187 -21.85 10.13 -10.28
N ASP A 188 -20.95 11.12 -10.17
CA ASP A 188 -21.18 12.49 -10.63
C ASP A 188 -19.88 13.26 -10.88
N LEU A 189 -19.61 13.56 -12.15
CA LEU A 189 -18.41 14.31 -12.58
C LEU A 189 -18.73 15.77 -12.96
N PHE A 190 -20.00 16.15 -13.07
CA PHE A 190 -20.45 17.44 -13.60
C PHE A 190 -21.66 17.99 -12.84
N ASN A 191 -21.59 17.99 -11.51
CA ASN A 191 -22.61 18.55 -10.60
C ASN A 191 -24.05 18.16 -10.97
N GLY A 192 -24.30 16.87 -11.23
CA GLY A 192 -25.61 16.31 -11.52
C GLY A 192 -25.97 16.22 -13.00
N ASN A 193 -25.14 16.74 -13.92
CA ASN A 193 -25.36 16.56 -15.35
C ASN A 193 -25.02 15.11 -15.77
N LYS A 194 -26.06 14.30 -15.91
CA LYS A 194 -25.96 12.87 -16.24
C LYS A 194 -25.38 12.61 -17.62
N GLU A 195 -25.74 13.42 -18.62
CA GLU A 195 -25.27 13.25 -20.00
C GLU A 195 -23.77 13.51 -20.09
N LEU A 196 -23.29 14.61 -19.49
CA LEU A 196 -21.85 14.91 -19.44
C LEU A 196 -21.08 13.88 -18.61
N THR A 197 -21.64 13.43 -17.49
CA THR A 197 -21.03 12.36 -16.67
C THR A 197 -20.89 11.07 -17.47
N GLN A 198 -21.93 10.64 -18.20
CA GLN A 198 -21.87 9.45 -19.04
C GLN A 198 -20.88 9.59 -20.19
N ALA A 199 -20.85 10.76 -20.85
CA ALA A 199 -19.91 11.04 -21.92
C ALA A 199 -18.45 10.98 -21.43
N ALA A 200 -18.16 11.60 -20.28
CA ALA A 200 -16.84 11.57 -19.68
C ALA A 200 -16.42 10.19 -19.20
N LEU A 201 -17.34 9.40 -18.62
CA LEU A 201 -17.05 8.02 -18.24
C LEU A 201 -16.81 7.14 -19.47
N LYS A 202 -17.56 7.34 -20.55
CA LYS A 202 -17.31 6.62 -21.81
C LYS A 202 -15.91 6.96 -22.33
N PHE A 203 -15.55 8.24 -22.39
CA PHE A 203 -14.22 8.68 -22.78
C PHE A 203 -13.14 8.08 -21.86
N ALA A 204 -13.31 8.16 -20.53
CA ALA A 204 -12.34 7.64 -19.59
C ALA A 204 -12.10 6.13 -19.74
N ASN A 205 -13.16 5.35 -19.98
CA ASN A 205 -13.07 3.92 -20.20
C ASN A 205 -12.58 3.55 -21.60
N GLU A 206 -12.80 4.38 -22.62
CA GLU A 206 -12.30 4.15 -23.98
C GLU A 206 -10.80 4.44 -24.08
N TYR A 207 -10.32 5.48 -23.38
CA TYR A 207 -8.93 5.95 -23.39
C TYR A 207 -8.19 5.64 -22.08
N TRP A 208 -8.62 4.62 -21.35
CA TRP A 208 -8.13 4.33 -19.99
C TRP A 208 -6.61 4.13 -19.94
N GLN A 209 -5.99 3.53 -20.96
CA GLN A 209 -4.55 3.27 -20.99
C GLN A 209 -3.75 4.57 -20.93
N ILE A 210 -4.09 5.52 -21.81
CA ILE A 210 -3.42 6.82 -21.90
C ILE A 210 -3.63 7.59 -20.59
N LEU A 211 -4.85 7.58 -20.06
CA LEU A 211 -5.17 8.25 -18.80
C LEU A 211 -4.44 7.59 -17.63
N TYR A 212 -4.37 6.26 -17.58
CA TYR A 212 -3.65 5.52 -16.56
C TYR A 212 -2.18 5.88 -16.55
N HIS A 213 -1.49 5.78 -17.69
CA HIS A 213 -0.07 6.12 -17.80
C HIS A 213 0.21 7.58 -17.49
N GLY A 214 -0.70 8.49 -17.86
CA GLY A 214 -0.61 9.92 -17.52
C GLY A 214 -0.79 10.22 -16.03
N MET A 215 -1.66 9.48 -15.34
CA MET A 215 -2.01 9.70 -13.94
C MET A 215 -1.14 8.90 -12.96
N LEU A 216 -0.58 7.77 -13.40
CA LEU A 216 0.19 6.84 -12.57
C LEU A 216 1.33 7.52 -11.80
N PRO A 217 2.18 8.39 -12.39
CA PRO A 217 3.26 9.05 -11.63
C PRO A 217 2.76 9.89 -10.45
N HIS A 218 1.59 10.53 -10.58
CA HIS A 218 0.99 11.37 -9.54
C HIS A 218 0.41 10.53 -8.41
N ALA A 219 -0.34 9.48 -8.76
CA ALA A 219 -0.87 8.53 -7.80
C ALA A 219 0.26 7.78 -7.07
N ALA A 220 1.26 7.33 -7.83
CA ALA A 220 2.40 6.58 -7.31
C ALA A 220 3.25 7.38 -6.34
N LYS A 221 3.51 8.67 -6.61
CA LYS A 221 4.20 9.55 -5.67
C LYS A 221 3.53 9.53 -4.29
N THR A 222 2.20 9.59 -4.27
CA THR A 222 1.42 9.69 -3.04
C THR A 222 1.37 8.36 -2.30
N TRP A 223 1.02 7.25 -2.98
CA TRP A 223 1.00 5.94 -2.32
C TRP A 223 2.39 5.44 -1.94
N ASN A 224 3.45 5.75 -2.71
CA ASN A 224 4.81 5.30 -2.40
C ASN A 224 5.29 5.92 -1.09
N THR A 225 4.98 7.21 -0.89
CA THR A 225 5.29 7.92 0.36
C THR A 225 4.54 7.29 1.53
N TYR A 226 3.25 7.02 1.35
CA TYR A 226 2.41 6.41 2.37
C TYR A 226 2.91 5.01 2.76
N MET A 227 3.14 4.15 1.77
CA MET A 227 3.59 2.77 1.97
C MET A 227 4.99 2.71 2.59
N LYS A 228 5.90 3.62 2.22
CA LYS A 228 7.20 3.74 2.90
C LYS A 228 7.03 3.98 4.40
N ASN A 229 6.16 4.92 4.78
CA ASN A 229 5.94 5.26 6.19
C ASN A 229 5.28 4.10 6.95
N LEU A 230 4.34 3.41 6.32
CA LEU A 230 3.72 2.19 6.86
C LEU A 230 4.77 1.10 7.10
N CYS A 231 5.58 0.78 6.08
CA CYS A 231 6.64 -0.22 6.19
C CYS A 231 7.66 0.16 7.28
N ASN A 232 8.09 1.43 7.35
CA ASN A 232 9.00 1.89 8.41
C ASN A 232 8.41 1.75 9.81
N ARG A 233 7.12 2.05 10.00
CA ARG A 233 6.45 1.86 11.29
C ARG A 233 6.49 0.39 11.71
N ILE A 234 6.15 -0.51 10.79
CA ILE A 234 6.16 -1.97 11.04
C ILE A 234 7.59 -2.47 11.32
N LEU A 235 8.53 -2.16 10.43
CA LEU A 235 9.91 -2.63 10.50
C LEU A 235 10.68 -2.06 11.70
N SER A 236 10.28 -0.89 12.23
CA SER A 236 10.91 -0.31 13.42
C SER A 236 10.75 -1.16 14.68
N ASN A 237 9.74 -2.03 14.70
CA ASN A 237 9.42 -2.92 15.81
C ASN A 237 10.00 -4.34 15.65
N ILE A 238 10.66 -4.64 14.52
CA ILE A 238 11.13 -5.99 14.21
C ILE A 238 12.63 -5.94 13.86
N PRO A 239 13.49 -6.69 14.58
CA PRO A 239 14.90 -6.78 14.21
C PRO A 239 15.08 -7.30 12.79
N PHE A 240 15.97 -6.67 12.02
CA PHE A 240 16.28 -7.05 10.64
C PHE A 240 16.76 -8.49 10.56
N SER A 241 17.62 -8.92 11.48
CA SER A 241 18.09 -10.30 11.63
C SER A 241 16.97 -11.31 11.95
N LYS A 242 15.81 -10.87 12.46
CA LYS A 242 14.66 -11.76 12.71
C LYS A 242 13.87 -12.01 11.42
N ILE A 243 13.77 -11.01 10.54
CA ILE A 243 13.07 -11.14 9.25
C ILE A 243 13.98 -11.80 8.21
N PHE A 244 15.25 -11.38 8.19
CA PHE A 244 16.27 -11.83 7.25
C PHE A 244 17.46 -12.36 8.06
N PRO A 245 17.39 -13.59 8.61
CA PRO A 245 18.47 -14.18 9.40
C PRO A 245 19.77 -14.31 8.61
#